data_AF-A0AB37KKU6-F1
#
_entry.id   AF-A0AB37KKU6-F1
#
_cell.length_a   1.000
_cell.length_b   1.000
_cell.length_c   1.000
_cell.angle_alpha   90.00
_cell.angle_beta   90.00
_cell.angle_gamma   90.00
#
_symmetry.space_group_name_H-M   'P 1'
#
loop_
_entity.id
_entity.type
_entity.pdbx_description
1 polymer ?
#
loop_
_entity_poly.entity_id
_entity_poly.type
_entity_poly.pdbx_seq_one_letter_code
_entity_poly.pdbx_strand_id
1 'polypeptide(L)'
;MVDDQDIKCMSNVLELYYHNLHKADEIWQKKDEKEEKLKNLLGAKGISYGSIGNGCSCSFPCNSNEKNLILQIVGYQKEAEEYERNALIYDVVNNINYRLQHISDRNKDVIYYVFQEKQSQEFIMKEFNLKNKNYIYKLINKAIKAMLEVKI
;
A
#
# COMPACT_ATOMS: atom_id res chain seq x y z
N MET A 1 21.83 16.33 -14.99
CA MET A 1 21.15 15.60 -16.08
C MET A 1 20.78 14.26 -15.51
N VAL A 2 19.52 13.86 -15.55
CA VAL A 2 19.08 12.55 -15.03
C VAL A 2 19.69 11.46 -15.90
N ASP A 3 20.43 10.54 -15.28
CA ASP A 3 21.05 9.41 -15.97
C ASP A 3 20.29 8.07 -15.74
N ASP A 4 20.76 7.01 -16.37
CA ASP A 4 20.12 5.69 -16.29
C ASP A 4 20.20 5.07 -14.88
N GLN A 5 21.22 5.44 -14.10
CA GLN A 5 21.39 4.96 -12.73
C GLN A 5 20.37 5.63 -11.80
N ASP A 6 20.10 6.92 -11.98
CA ASP A 6 19.04 7.64 -11.27
C ASP A 6 17.66 7.02 -11.55
N ILE A 7 17.37 6.72 -12.82
CA ILE A 7 16.11 6.09 -13.24
C ILE A 7 15.96 4.71 -12.58
N LYS A 8 17.02 3.89 -12.60
CA LYS A 8 17.01 2.58 -11.96
C LYS A 8 16.79 2.68 -10.44
N CYS A 9 17.44 3.64 -9.80
CA CYS A 9 17.28 3.88 -8.36
C CYS A 9 15.83 4.23 -8.02
N MET A 10 15.25 5.19 -8.74
CA MET A 10 13.86 5.62 -8.53
C MET A 10 12.85 4.50 -8.85
N SER A 11 13.12 3.66 -9.87
CA SER A 11 12.29 2.48 -10.15
C SER A 11 12.23 1.54 -8.95
N ASN A 12 13.37 1.22 -8.35
CA ASN A 12 13.43 0.36 -7.16
C ASN A 12 12.71 1.00 -5.95
N VAL A 13 12.83 2.32 -5.79
CA VAL A 13 12.13 3.07 -4.74
C VAL A 13 10.62 2.97 -4.93
N LEU A 14 10.10 3.15 -6.16
CA LEU A 14 8.68 3.02 -6.46
C LEU A 14 8.17 1.59 -6.21
N GLU A 15 8.94 0.57 -6.60
CA GLU A 15 8.61 -0.83 -6.30
C GLU A 15 8.47 -1.09 -4.80
N LEU A 16 9.42 -0.59 -4.00
CA LEU A 16 9.39 -0.73 -2.54
C LEU A 16 8.26 0.07 -1.92
N TYR A 17 8.05 1.31 -2.36
CA TYR A 17 6.98 2.18 -1.89
C TYR A 17 5.62 1.51 -2.06
N TYR A 18 5.27 1.12 -3.28
CA TYR A 18 3.98 0.47 -3.54
C TYR A 18 3.89 -0.95 -2.96
N HIS A 19 4.99 -1.71 -2.89
CA HIS A 19 4.97 -3.00 -2.20
C HIS A 19 4.52 -2.87 -0.74
N ASN A 20 5.05 -1.88 -0.02
CA ASN A 20 4.69 -1.64 1.37
C ASN A 20 3.21 -1.23 1.51
N LEU A 21 2.71 -0.34 0.64
CA LEU A 21 1.29 0.04 0.64
C LEU A 21 0.37 -1.17 0.42
N HIS A 22 0.66 -2.00 -0.56
CA HIS A 22 -0.15 -3.19 -0.85
C HIS A 22 -0.12 -4.20 0.31
N LYS A 23 1.03 -4.35 0.96
CA LYS A 23 1.15 -5.23 2.13
C LYS A 23 0.33 -4.71 3.30
N ALA A 24 0.36 -3.41 3.57
CA ALA A 24 -0.49 -2.81 4.58
C ALA A 24 -1.98 -3.07 4.29
N ASP A 25 -2.44 -2.83 3.06
CA ASP A 25 -3.83 -3.05 2.66
C ASP A 25 -4.27 -4.52 2.83
N GLU A 26 -3.44 -5.47 2.40
CA GLU A 26 -3.69 -6.91 2.61
C GLU A 26 -3.83 -7.27 4.10
N ILE A 27 -3.06 -6.63 4.97
CA ILE A 27 -3.08 -6.89 6.41
C ILE A 27 -4.30 -6.21 7.06
N TRP A 28 -4.63 -4.99 6.65
CA TRP A 28 -5.85 -4.30 7.09
C TRP A 28 -7.11 -5.12 6.76
N GLN A 29 -7.19 -5.68 5.55
CA GLN A 29 -8.29 -6.58 5.17
C GLN A 29 -8.38 -7.80 6.11
N LYS A 30 -7.25 -8.44 6.44
CA LYS A 30 -7.21 -9.55 7.41
C LYS A 30 -7.66 -9.13 8.80
N LYS A 31 -7.24 -7.94 9.26
CA LYS A 31 -7.68 -7.38 10.54
C LYS A 31 -9.20 -7.21 10.54
N ASP A 32 -9.77 -6.61 9.51
CA ASP A 32 -11.20 -6.35 9.40
C ASP A 32 -12.01 -7.65 9.42
N GLU A 33 -11.54 -8.71 8.73
CA GLU A 33 -12.14 -10.04 8.82
C GLU A 33 -12.14 -10.61 10.25
N LYS A 34 -11.07 -10.37 11.02
CA LYS A 34 -11.00 -10.82 12.43
C LYS A 34 -11.89 -9.97 13.33
N GLU A 35 -11.97 -8.67 13.10
CA GLU A 35 -12.89 -7.79 13.82
C GLU A 35 -14.33 -8.21 13.60
N GLU A 36 -14.72 -8.52 12.36
CA GLU A 36 -16.07 -8.96 12.03
C GLU A 36 -16.40 -10.30 12.70
N LYS A 37 -15.46 -11.25 12.70
CA LYS A 37 -15.61 -12.52 13.45
C LYS A 37 -15.81 -12.27 14.95
N LEU A 38 -15.05 -11.34 15.53
CA LEU A 38 -15.17 -10.98 16.93
C LEU A 38 -16.52 -10.30 17.22
N LYS A 39 -16.97 -9.34 16.40
CA LYS A 39 -18.28 -8.70 16.53
C LYS A 39 -19.42 -9.71 16.55
N ASN A 40 -19.40 -10.67 15.64
CA ASN A 40 -20.42 -11.73 15.56
C ASN A 40 -20.41 -12.63 16.81
N LEU A 41 -19.22 -13.01 17.30
CA LEU A 41 -19.07 -13.83 18.51
C LEU A 41 -19.60 -13.11 19.77
N LEU A 42 -19.31 -11.82 19.90
CA LEU A 42 -19.78 -11.00 21.03
C LEU A 42 -21.27 -10.72 20.95
N GLY A 43 -21.79 -10.43 19.76
CA GLY A 43 -23.22 -10.22 19.52
C GLY A 43 -24.05 -11.43 19.91
N ALA A 44 -23.59 -12.65 19.60
CA ALA A 44 -24.22 -13.89 20.05
C ALA A 44 -24.26 -14.04 21.59
N LYS A 45 -23.40 -13.32 22.31
CA LYS A 45 -23.32 -13.29 23.78
C LYS A 45 -24.02 -12.06 24.39
N GLY A 46 -24.64 -11.20 23.57
CA GLY A 46 -25.23 -9.94 24.01
C GLY A 46 -24.20 -8.89 24.47
N ILE A 47 -22.94 -9.04 24.07
CA ILE A 47 -21.84 -8.14 24.43
C ILE A 47 -21.60 -7.16 23.26
N SER A 48 -21.54 -5.87 23.56
CA SER A 48 -21.20 -4.85 22.56
C SER A 48 -19.70 -4.86 22.26
N TYR A 49 -19.31 -4.80 20.98
CA TYR A 49 -17.90 -4.70 20.61
C TYR A 49 -17.22 -3.45 21.21
N GLY A 50 -17.93 -2.33 21.26
CA GLY A 50 -17.43 -1.06 21.81
C GLY A 50 -17.22 -1.05 23.33
N SER A 51 -17.67 -2.09 24.05
CA SER A 51 -17.38 -2.23 25.49
C SER A 51 -16.02 -2.88 25.76
N ILE A 52 -15.28 -3.30 24.72
CA ILE A 52 -13.91 -3.79 24.85
C ILE A 52 -12.96 -2.59 25.01
N GLY A 53 -12.19 -2.56 26.10
CA GLY A 53 -11.12 -1.57 26.33
C GLY A 53 -11.55 -0.25 26.99
N ASN A 54 -12.86 0.02 27.12
CA ASN A 54 -13.39 1.24 27.74
C ASN A 54 -13.64 1.08 29.25
N GLY A 55 -12.59 0.98 30.08
CA GLY A 55 -12.61 1.21 31.54
C GLY A 55 -13.48 0.31 32.45
N CYS A 56 -14.58 -0.25 31.95
CA CYS A 56 -15.46 -1.27 32.49
C CYS A 56 -15.33 -2.55 31.65
N SER A 57 -14.11 -2.87 31.23
CA SER A 57 -13.77 -3.82 30.18
C SER A 57 -14.35 -5.21 30.42
N CYS A 58 -15.02 -5.78 29.42
CA CYS A 58 -15.22 -7.23 29.37
C CYS A 58 -13.83 -7.89 29.28
N SER A 59 -13.39 -8.51 30.39
CA SER A 59 -12.16 -9.30 30.41
C SER A 59 -12.45 -10.72 29.96
N PHE A 60 -11.84 -11.13 28.85
CA PHE A 60 -11.95 -12.50 28.38
C PHE A 60 -10.83 -13.38 28.95
N PRO A 61 -11.12 -14.65 29.32
CA PRO A 61 -10.10 -15.59 29.77
C PRO A 61 -8.96 -15.73 28.76
N CYS A 62 -7.73 -15.96 29.23
CA CYS A 62 -6.52 -15.97 28.39
C CYS A 62 -6.61 -16.95 27.20
N ASN A 63 -7.34 -18.05 27.33
CA ASN A 63 -7.47 -19.09 26.31
C ASN A 63 -8.82 -19.05 25.55
N SER A 64 -9.59 -17.98 25.73
CA SER A 64 -10.87 -17.83 25.04
C SER A 64 -10.68 -17.42 23.58
N ASN A 65 -11.67 -17.78 22.75
CA ASN A 65 -11.69 -17.40 21.34
C ASN A 65 -11.68 -15.87 21.17
N GLU A 66 -12.40 -15.14 22.02
CA GLU A 66 -12.43 -13.68 22.03
C GLU A 66 -11.04 -13.10 22.30
N LYS A 67 -10.35 -13.60 23.34
CA LYS A 67 -9.01 -13.12 23.68
C LYS A 67 -8.03 -13.37 22.53
N ASN A 68 -8.09 -14.55 21.92
CA ASN A 68 -7.24 -14.89 20.77
C ASN A 68 -7.51 -13.99 19.55
N LEU A 69 -8.79 -13.70 19.25
CA LEU A 69 -9.16 -12.80 18.17
C LEU A 69 -8.68 -11.36 18.44
N ILE A 70 -8.84 -10.86 19.67
CA ILE A 70 -8.33 -9.53 20.07
C ILE A 70 -6.82 -9.44 19.85
N LEU A 71 -6.06 -10.46 20.28
CA LEU A 71 -4.61 -10.49 20.08
C LEU A 71 -4.23 -10.52 18.60
N GLN A 72 -4.96 -11.26 17.76
CA GLN A 72 -4.74 -11.27 16.31
C GLN A 72 -5.02 -9.91 15.68
N ILE A 73 -6.13 -9.25 16.06
CA ILE A 73 -6.49 -7.90 15.56
C ILE A 73 -5.39 -6.89 15.91
N VAL A 74 -4.94 -6.87 17.16
CA VAL A 74 -3.85 -5.98 17.61
C VAL A 74 -2.54 -6.31 16.90
N GLY A 75 -2.26 -7.59 16.65
CA GLY A 75 -1.09 -8.03 15.89
C GLY A 75 -1.10 -7.50 14.45
N TYR A 76 -2.20 -7.73 13.72
CA TYR A 76 -2.35 -7.25 12.35
C TYR A 76 -2.33 -5.72 12.26
N GLN A 77 -2.97 -5.02 13.20
CA GLN A 77 -2.92 -3.56 13.24
C GLN A 77 -1.47 -3.06 13.31
N LYS A 78 -0.66 -3.58 14.24
CA LYS A 78 0.75 -3.18 14.38
C LYS A 78 1.57 -3.48 13.14
N GLU A 79 1.32 -4.64 12.53
CA GLU A 79 2.03 -5.06 11.31
C GLU A 79 1.67 -4.14 10.13
N ALA A 80 0.39 -3.82 9.93
CA ALA A 80 -0.03 -2.89 8.87
C ALA A 80 0.56 -1.49 9.06
N GLU A 81 0.50 -0.95 10.29
CA GLU A 81 1.08 0.36 10.64
C GLU A 81 2.60 0.40 10.40
N GLU A 82 3.32 -0.72 10.55
CA GLU A 82 4.75 -0.81 10.24
C GLU A 82 5.01 -0.70 8.72
N TYR A 83 4.24 -1.41 7.90
CA TYR A 83 4.32 -1.31 6.45
C TYR A 83 3.97 0.10 5.93
N GLU A 84 2.92 0.73 6.47
CA GLU A 84 2.57 2.12 6.14
C GLU A 84 3.69 3.10 6.50
N ARG A 85 4.31 2.92 7.68
CA ARG A 85 5.45 3.73 8.09
C ARG A 85 6.63 3.55 7.16
N ASN A 86 6.92 2.33 6.72
CA ASN A 86 7.98 2.06 5.76
C ASN A 86 7.69 2.73 4.40
N ALA A 87 6.46 2.66 3.90
CA ALA A 87 6.05 3.38 2.70
C ALA A 87 6.24 4.91 2.86
N LEU A 88 5.85 5.48 4.00
CA LEU A 88 6.02 6.90 4.30
C LEU A 88 7.49 7.32 4.30
N ILE A 89 8.41 6.49 4.81
CA ILE A 89 9.85 6.76 4.76
C ILE A 89 10.32 6.89 3.30
N TYR A 90 9.92 5.97 2.42
CA TYR A 90 10.26 6.06 1.00
C TYR A 90 9.68 7.31 0.35
N ASP A 91 8.43 7.65 0.67
CA ASP A 91 7.78 8.86 0.16
C ASP A 91 8.53 10.12 0.60
N VAL A 92 8.76 10.31 1.90
CA VAL A 92 9.41 11.51 2.43
C VAL A 92 10.84 11.68 1.91
N VAL A 93 11.64 10.60 1.91
CA VAL A 93 13.04 10.66 1.45
C VAL A 93 13.13 10.99 -0.04
N ASN A 94 12.21 10.48 -0.85
CA ASN A 94 12.28 10.61 -2.32
C ASN A 94 11.29 11.63 -2.89
N ASN A 95 10.43 12.21 -2.05
CA ASN A 95 9.33 13.11 -2.37
C ASN A 95 8.38 12.53 -3.44
N ILE A 96 7.98 11.27 -3.29
CA ILE A 96 7.25 10.51 -4.33
C ILE A 96 5.91 11.20 -4.64
N ASN A 97 5.09 11.45 -3.62
CA ASN A 97 3.77 12.06 -3.77
C ASN A 97 3.86 13.47 -4.35
N TYR A 98 4.83 14.27 -3.88
CA TYR A 98 5.07 15.60 -4.44
C TYR A 98 5.46 15.52 -5.91
N ARG A 99 6.41 14.65 -6.29
CA ARG A 99 6.81 14.46 -7.70
C ARG A 99 5.64 13.99 -8.55
N LEU A 100 4.83 13.05 -8.07
CA LEU A 100 3.61 12.57 -8.74
C LEU A 100 2.62 13.70 -9.00
N GLN A 101 2.45 14.66 -8.09
CA GLN A 101 1.55 15.80 -8.29
C GLN A 101 2.03 16.77 -9.39
N HIS A 102 3.33 16.80 -9.68
CA HIS A 102 3.97 17.79 -10.57
C HIS A 102 4.36 17.27 -11.96
N ILE A 103 4.10 15.99 -12.25
CA ILE A 103 4.24 15.43 -13.61
C ILE A 103 2.89 15.44 -14.35
N SER A 104 2.91 15.25 -15.68
CA SER A 104 1.68 15.14 -16.47
C SER A 104 0.85 13.91 -16.08
N ASP A 105 -0.47 13.99 -16.24
CA ASP A 105 -1.38 12.88 -15.92
C ASP A 105 -1.00 11.60 -16.67
N ARG A 106 -0.61 11.70 -17.94
CA ARG A 106 -0.09 10.55 -18.69
C ARG A 106 1.10 9.88 -18.01
N ASN A 107 2.02 10.63 -17.41
CA ASN A 107 3.14 10.04 -16.69
C ASN A 107 2.70 9.46 -15.34
N LYS A 108 1.75 10.09 -14.64
CA LYS A 108 1.14 9.53 -13.42
C LYS A 108 0.49 8.19 -13.70
N ASP A 109 -0.28 8.07 -14.78
CA ASP A 109 -0.94 6.83 -15.21
C ASP A 109 0.09 5.72 -15.47
N VAL A 110 1.23 6.06 -16.07
CA VAL A 110 2.31 5.08 -16.28
C VAL A 110 2.83 4.56 -14.94
N ILE A 111 3.11 5.45 -13.99
CA ILE A 111 3.60 5.04 -12.67
C ILE A 111 2.54 4.22 -11.93
N TYR A 112 1.29 4.67 -11.96
CA TYR A 112 0.14 3.99 -11.36
C TYR A 112 -0.02 2.57 -11.91
N TYR A 113 -0.18 2.41 -13.22
CA TYR A 113 -0.46 1.09 -13.78
C TYR A 113 0.73 0.12 -13.68
N VAL A 114 1.97 0.63 -13.73
CA VAL A 114 3.16 -0.22 -13.68
C VAL A 114 3.53 -0.61 -12.25
N PHE A 115 3.57 0.35 -11.33
CA PHE A 115 4.11 0.12 -9.99
C PHE A 115 3.03 -0.15 -8.94
N GLN A 116 1.93 0.61 -8.99
CA GLN A 116 0.81 0.42 -8.06
C GLN A 116 0.00 -0.80 -8.50
N GLU A 117 -0.67 -0.73 -9.65
CA GLU A 117 -1.58 -1.81 -10.08
C GLU A 117 -0.87 -3.06 -10.62
N LYS A 118 0.45 -2.99 -10.88
CA LYS A 118 1.25 -4.09 -11.45
C LYS A 118 0.60 -4.75 -12.68
N GLN A 119 0.03 -3.91 -13.55
CA GLN A 119 -0.69 -4.36 -14.73
C GLN A 119 0.22 -5.10 -15.71
N SER A 120 -0.38 -6.00 -16.49
CA SER A 120 0.35 -6.79 -17.47
C SER A 120 0.89 -5.92 -18.62
N GLN A 121 1.91 -6.42 -19.33
CA GLN A 121 2.46 -5.71 -20.49
C GLN A 121 1.40 -5.50 -21.57
N GLU A 122 0.50 -6.47 -21.76
CA GLU A 122 -0.60 -6.38 -22.71
C GLU A 122 -1.57 -5.25 -22.35
N PHE A 123 -1.91 -5.11 -21.07
CA PHE A 123 -2.73 -4.01 -20.59
C PHE A 123 -2.05 -2.66 -20.87
N ILE A 124 -0.78 -2.50 -20.48
CA ILE A 124 -0.02 -1.27 -20.71
C ILE A 124 0.08 -0.93 -22.20
N MET A 125 0.30 -1.91 -23.06
CA MET A 125 0.33 -1.68 -24.51
C MET A 125 -1.00 -1.17 -25.03
N LYS A 126 -2.11 -1.76 -24.58
CA LYS A 126 -3.45 -1.36 -24.99
C LYS A 126 -3.78 0.05 -24.48
N GLU A 127 -3.55 0.30 -23.20
CA GLU A 127 -3.87 1.56 -22.53
C GLU A 127 -3.12 2.75 -23.16
N PHE A 128 -1.83 2.57 -23.45
CA PHE A 128 -0.99 3.63 -24.00
C PHE A 128 -0.88 3.61 -25.54
N ASN A 129 -1.68 2.77 -26.21
CA ASN A 129 -1.71 2.56 -27.66
C ASN A 129 -0.31 2.29 -28.26
N LEU A 130 0.44 1.39 -27.63
CA LEU A 130 1.78 0.99 -28.05
C LEU A 130 1.72 -0.17 -29.04
N LYS A 131 2.37 0.02 -30.20
CA LYS A 131 2.46 -1.02 -31.25
C LYS A 131 3.55 -2.07 -31.00
N ASN A 132 4.47 -1.81 -30.06
CA ASN A 132 5.59 -2.70 -29.78
C ASN A 132 5.94 -2.64 -28.29
N LYS A 133 6.07 -3.82 -27.66
CA LYS A 133 6.41 -3.99 -26.24
C LYS A 133 7.74 -3.34 -25.84
N ASN A 134 8.67 -3.20 -26.79
CA ASN A 134 9.93 -2.49 -26.58
C ASN A 134 9.73 -0.99 -26.32
N TYR A 135 8.53 -0.43 -26.47
CA TYR A 135 8.28 0.96 -26.06
C TYR A 135 7.82 1.10 -24.61
N ILE A 136 7.47 0.00 -23.93
CA ILE A 136 7.06 0.03 -22.52
C ILE A 136 8.21 0.54 -21.65
N TYR A 137 9.44 0.03 -21.83
CA TYR A 137 10.58 0.51 -21.05
C TYR A 137 10.86 2.00 -21.29
N LYS A 138 10.69 2.48 -22.53
CA LYS A 138 10.87 3.90 -22.85
C LYS A 138 9.80 4.76 -22.19
N LEU A 139 8.56 4.26 -22.14
CA LEU A 139 7.44 4.92 -21.48
C LEU A 139 7.69 5.04 -19.98
N ILE A 140 8.11 3.96 -19.32
CA ILE A 140 8.46 3.93 -17.90
C ILE A 140 9.62 4.89 -17.61
N ASN A 141 10.74 4.77 -18.35
CA ASN A 141 11.91 5.62 -18.17
C ASN A 141 11.56 7.11 -18.36
N LYS A 142 10.68 7.43 -19.31
CA LYS A 142 10.21 8.80 -19.51
C LYS A 142 9.40 9.31 -18.32
N ALA A 143 8.51 8.50 -17.75
CA ALA A 143 7.72 8.88 -16.59
C ALA A 143 8.59 9.08 -15.34
N ILE A 144 9.52 8.15 -15.07
CA ILE A 144 10.47 8.25 -13.96
C ILE A 144 11.40 9.45 -14.13
N LYS A 145 11.91 9.69 -15.34
CA LYS A 145 12.73 10.87 -15.62
C LYS A 145 11.96 12.17 -15.35
N ALA A 146 10.69 12.24 -15.77
CA ALA A 146 9.85 13.39 -15.46
C ALA A 146 9.68 13.58 -13.95
N MET A 147 9.52 12.50 -13.18
CA MET A 147 9.50 12.59 -11.71
C MET A 147 10.81 13.17 -11.16
N LEU A 148 11.96 12.68 -11.63
CA LEU A 148 13.28 13.09 -11.17
C LEU A 148 13.63 14.54 -11.54
N GLU A 149 13.08 15.06 -12.64
CA GLU A 149 13.25 16.45 -13.09
C GLU A 149 12.43 17.47 -12.29
N VAL A 150 11.45 17.02 -11.49
CA VAL A 150 10.74 17.90 -10.54
C VAL A 150 11.72 18.42 -9.48
N LYS A 151 11.75 19.75 -9.31
CA LYS A 151 12.56 20.43 -8.29
C LYS A 151 11.85 20.33 -6.92
N ILE A 152 12.57 19.80 -5.94
CA ILE A 152 12.17 19.72 -4.52
C ILE A 152 12.81 20.88 -3.77
#